data_AF-A0A9Q1D6V1-F1
#
_entry.id   AF-A0A9Q1D6V1-F1
#
_cell.length_a   1.000
_cell.length_b   1.000
_cell.length_c   1.000
_cell.angle_alpha   90.00
_cell.angle_beta   90.00
_cell.angle_gamma   90.00
#
_symmetry.space_group_name_H-M   'P 1'
#
loop_
_entity.id
_entity.type
_entity.pdbx_description
1 polymer ?
#
loop_
_entity_poly.entity_id
_entity_poly.type
_entity_poly.pdbx_seq_one_letter_code
_entity_poly.pdbx_strand_id
1 'polypeptide(L)'
;MDSPLVQLGGCLRRLTSIRTCLASVNSHSATKVKDCLNTGLSVGLGYLEPSTTTSQCRTLLENQDIQTGSQLSYLNHVTEILGGHKWLGEVSLFKNDSVAFRKWQTSLKDVPDIVSYSLFPLHELIPNPVVRGNVKSTVNQYLKENAIPKVGPPKQCFGQPNLSADCCPQNPMRGRLRVKVIKGAGWGPSEEARTLCEVQLEPWGKSSSKCG
;
A
#
# COMPACT_ATOMS: atom_id res chain seq x y z
N MET A 1 0.04 -35.31 13.93
CA MET A 1 -0.71 -35.20 12.66
C MET A 1 0.26 -34.62 11.65
N ASP A 2 0.85 -35.47 10.81
CA ASP A 2 1.72 -35.02 9.73
C ASP A 2 0.88 -34.23 8.72
N SER A 3 1.30 -32.99 8.44
CA SER A 3 0.66 -32.17 7.41
C SER A 3 0.92 -32.82 6.04
N PRO A 4 -0.07 -32.85 5.13
CA PRO A 4 0.11 -33.47 3.82
C PRO A 4 1.24 -32.80 3.04
N LEU A 5 2.03 -33.60 2.32
CA LEU A 5 3.20 -33.15 1.55
C LEU A 5 2.85 -32.06 0.51
N VAL A 6 1.61 -32.10 0.00
CA VAL A 6 1.03 -31.19 -1.01
C VAL A 6 -0.46 -31.04 -0.75
N GLN A 7 -1.00 -29.82 -0.87
CA GLN A 7 -2.43 -29.53 -0.91
C GLN A 7 -2.83 -29.02 -2.29
N LEU A 8 -3.74 -29.74 -2.93
CA LEU A 8 -4.32 -29.38 -4.21
C LEU A 8 -5.66 -28.67 -4.02
N GLY A 9 -5.97 -27.70 -4.87
CA GLY A 9 -7.23 -26.97 -4.82
C GLY A 9 -7.17 -25.70 -5.67
N GLY A 10 -7.68 -24.60 -5.11
CA GLY A 10 -7.59 -23.29 -5.75
C GLY A 10 -7.34 -22.19 -4.72
N CYS A 11 -6.72 -21.11 -5.16
CA CYS A 11 -6.43 -19.95 -4.33
C CYS A 11 -6.79 -18.67 -5.07
N LEU A 12 -7.61 -17.83 -4.44
CA LEU A 12 -7.78 -16.43 -4.81
C LEU A 12 -6.95 -15.59 -3.84
N ARG A 13 -5.97 -14.86 -4.37
CA ARG A 13 -5.16 -13.92 -3.59
C ARG A 13 -5.24 -12.52 -4.20
N ARG A 14 -5.73 -11.55 -3.43
CA ARG A 14 -5.74 -10.14 -3.82
C ARG A 14 -4.74 -9.35 -2.98
N LEU A 15 -3.62 -8.97 -3.59
CA LEU A 15 -2.62 -8.10 -2.98
C LEU A 15 -3.02 -6.64 -3.20
N THR A 16 -3.11 -5.87 -2.11
CA THR A 16 -3.41 -4.43 -2.20
C THR A 16 -2.23 -3.61 -1.70
N SER A 17 -1.71 -2.76 -2.58
CA SER A 17 -0.75 -1.72 -2.23
C SER A 17 -1.48 -0.46 -1.80
N ILE A 18 -0.98 0.18 -0.74
CA ILE A 18 -1.58 1.38 -0.14
C ILE A 18 -0.57 2.51 -0.19
N ARG A 19 -0.94 3.64 -0.80
CA ARG A 19 -0.21 4.90 -0.66
C ARG A 19 -0.52 5.49 0.71
N THR A 20 0.21 5.02 1.73
CA THR A 20 -0.08 5.26 3.15
C THR A 20 -0.24 6.74 3.51
N CYS A 21 0.58 7.64 2.95
CA CYS A 21 0.42 9.07 3.23
C CYS A 21 -0.83 9.68 2.60
N LEU A 22 -1.19 9.27 1.37
CA LEU A 22 -2.41 9.75 0.72
C LEU A 22 -3.66 9.20 1.44
N ALA A 23 -3.62 7.94 1.85
CA ALA A 23 -4.67 7.34 2.69
C ALA A 23 -4.78 8.06 4.05
N SER A 24 -3.66 8.39 4.69
CA SER A 24 -3.65 9.10 5.98
C SER A 24 -4.24 10.51 5.88
N VAL A 25 -3.92 11.25 4.81
CA VAL A 25 -4.55 12.55 4.53
C VAL A 25 -6.06 12.40 4.36
N ASN A 26 -6.52 11.29 3.77
CA ASN A 26 -7.93 10.91 3.69
C ASN A 26 -8.51 10.30 4.98
N SER A 27 -7.79 10.40 6.12
CA SER A 27 -8.19 9.85 7.42
C SER A 27 -8.40 8.32 7.40
N HIS A 28 -7.69 7.62 6.52
CA HIS A 28 -7.72 6.17 6.39
C HIS A 28 -6.39 5.56 6.86
N SER A 29 -6.44 4.79 7.95
CA SER A 29 -5.28 4.00 8.40
C SER A 29 -5.14 2.72 7.58
N ALA A 30 -3.93 2.17 7.51
CA ALA A 30 -3.68 0.90 6.83
C ALA A 30 -4.54 -0.25 7.39
N THR A 31 -4.77 -0.27 8.71
CA THR A 31 -5.65 -1.25 9.36
C THR A 31 -7.10 -1.09 8.91
N LYS A 32 -7.62 0.15 8.90
CA LYS A 32 -8.99 0.42 8.43
C LYS A 32 -9.18 0.01 6.96
N VAL A 33 -8.18 0.30 6.12
CA VAL A 33 -8.17 -0.13 4.72
C VAL A 33 -8.24 -1.66 4.62
N LYS A 34 -7.37 -2.37 5.36
CA LYS A 34 -7.35 -3.84 5.39
C LYS A 34 -8.71 -4.41 5.79
N ASP A 35 -9.31 -3.90 6.86
CA ASP A 35 -10.57 -4.40 7.38
C ASP A 35 -11.71 -4.17 6.39
N CYS A 36 -11.82 -2.95 5.82
CA CYS A 36 -12.83 -2.65 4.81
C CYS A 36 -12.66 -3.49 3.53
N LEU A 37 -11.42 -3.74 3.08
CA LEU A 37 -11.15 -4.62 1.94
C LEU A 37 -11.53 -6.07 2.22
N ASN A 38 -11.26 -6.58 3.42
CA ASN A 38 -11.66 -7.93 3.81
C ASN A 38 -13.19 -8.08 3.84
N THR A 39 -13.90 -7.10 4.42
CA THR A 39 -15.36 -7.08 4.43
C THR A 39 -15.91 -6.98 3.02
N GLY A 40 -15.41 -6.04 2.21
CA GLY A 40 -15.86 -5.86 0.82
C GLY A 40 -15.63 -7.09 -0.05
N LEU A 41 -14.47 -7.75 0.10
CA LEU A 41 -14.18 -8.98 -0.62
C LEU A 41 -15.11 -10.11 -0.17
N SER A 42 -15.39 -10.23 1.13
CA SER A 42 -16.34 -11.21 1.66
C SER A 42 -17.77 -10.97 1.14
N VAL A 43 -18.20 -9.72 1.01
CA VAL A 43 -19.48 -9.36 0.38
C VAL A 43 -19.48 -9.76 -1.10
N GLY A 44 -18.42 -9.41 -1.82
CA GLY A 44 -18.24 -9.75 -3.24
C GLY A 44 -18.34 -11.24 -3.51
N LEU A 45 -17.65 -12.04 -2.69
CA LEU A 45 -17.64 -13.49 -2.78
C LEU A 45 -18.92 -14.15 -2.22
N GLY A 46 -19.85 -13.35 -1.69
CA GLY A 46 -21.15 -13.81 -1.20
C GLY A 46 -21.08 -14.54 0.14
N TYR A 47 -20.04 -14.29 0.93
CA TYR A 47 -19.91 -14.76 2.31
C TYR A 47 -20.62 -13.86 3.33
N LEU A 48 -20.76 -12.57 2.99
CA LEU A 48 -21.44 -11.57 3.83
C LEU A 48 -22.49 -10.81 3.02
N GLU A 49 -23.50 -10.30 3.71
CA GLU A 49 -24.52 -9.43 3.11
C GLU A 49 -23.97 -8.00 2.89
N PRO A 50 -24.37 -7.29 1.83
CA PRO A 50 -23.93 -5.91 1.56
C PRO A 50 -24.26 -4.90 2.69
N SER A 51 -25.24 -5.20 3.53
CA SER A 51 -25.61 -4.42 4.71
C SER A 51 -24.52 -4.41 5.79
N THR A 52 -23.62 -5.40 5.81
CA THR A 52 -22.49 -5.48 6.75
C THR A 52 -21.42 -4.41 6.48
N THR A 53 -21.38 -3.86 5.27
CA THR A 53 -20.41 -2.82 4.91
C THR A 53 -20.90 -1.46 5.42
N THR A 54 -20.13 -0.90 6.36
CA THR A 54 -20.40 0.44 6.91
C THR A 54 -20.29 1.52 5.83
N SER A 55 -20.98 2.65 6.01
CA SER A 55 -20.87 3.80 5.11
C SER A 55 -19.42 4.27 4.94
N GLN A 56 -18.65 4.29 6.03
CA GLN A 56 -17.22 4.63 6.01
C GLN A 56 -16.41 3.67 5.14
N CYS A 57 -16.69 2.36 5.19
CA CYS A 57 -16.02 1.42 4.31
C CYS A 57 -16.44 1.59 2.86
N ARG A 58 -17.71 1.90 2.57
CA ARG A 58 -18.14 2.16 1.17
C ARG A 58 -17.36 3.33 0.56
N THR A 59 -17.29 4.46 1.26
CA THR A 59 -16.51 5.63 0.80
C THR A 59 -15.03 5.31 0.66
N LEU A 60 -14.44 4.52 1.57
CA LEU A 60 -13.04 4.11 1.46
C LEU A 60 -12.79 3.23 0.22
N LEU A 61 -13.70 2.29 -0.05
CA LEU A 61 -13.61 1.32 -1.14
C LEU A 61 -13.83 1.96 -2.52
N GLU A 62 -14.50 3.12 -2.60
CA GLU A 62 -14.56 3.95 -3.81
C GLU A 62 -13.17 4.41 -4.26
N ASN A 63 -12.19 4.43 -3.33
CA ASN A 63 -10.78 4.69 -3.61
C ASN A 63 -10.55 6.06 -4.29
N GLN A 64 -11.28 7.06 -3.85
CA GLN A 64 -11.20 8.44 -4.33
C GLN A 64 -10.57 9.35 -3.26
N ASP A 65 -9.68 10.25 -3.67
CA ASP A 65 -9.12 11.27 -2.79
C ASP A 65 -10.03 12.51 -2.74
N ILE A 66 -10.79 12.59 -1.67
CA ILE A 66 -11.73 13.70 -1.44
C ILE A 66 -11.01 14.88 -0.76
N GLN A 67 -9.96 14.61 0.03
CA GLN A 67 -9.33 15.61 0.89
C GLN A 67 -8.40 16.57 0.14
N THR A 68 -7.76 16.13 -0.96
CA THR A 68 -6.90 17.02 -1.76
C THR A 68 -7.55 17.50 -3.05
N GLY A 69 -8.75 17.00 -3.39
CA GLY A 69 -9.41 17.28 -4.67
C GLY A 69 -8.71 16.66 -5.89
N SER A 70 -7.77 15.74 -5.65
CA SER A 70 -7.04 15.03 -6.68
C SER A 70 -7.82 13.81 -7.17
N GLN A 71 -7.69 13.45 -8.45
CA GLN A 71 -8.25 12.20 -9.00
C GLN A 71 -7.36 10.98 -8.72
N LEU A 72 -6.43 11.09 -7.76
CA LEU A 72 -5.50 10.01 -7.43
C LEU A 72 -6.16 8.97 -6.53
N SER A 73 -6.05 7.70 -6.93
CA SER A 73 -6.30 6.58 -6.05
C SER A 73 -5.15 6.36 -5.06
N TYR A 74 -5.49 5.86 -3.87
CA TYR A 74 -4.51 5.46 -2.86
C TYR A 74 -4.42 3.95 -2.67
N LEU A 75 -5.31 3.17 -3.29
CA LEU A 75 -5.26 1.71 -3.34
C LEU A 75 -4.99 1.24 -4.77
N ASN A 76 -4.14 0.23 -4.91
CA ASN A 76 -3.95 -0.50 -6.16
C ASN A 76 -3.91 -2.01 -5.89
N HIS A 77 -4.64 -2.77 -6.71
CA HIS A 77 -4.88 -4.19 -6.50
C HIS A 77 -4.19 -5.03 -7.57
N VAL A 78 -3.59 -6.13 -7.14
CA VAL A 78 -3.14 -7.23 -8.00
C VAL A 78 -3.87 -8.49 -7.55
N THR A 79 -4.51 -9.19 -8.47
CA THR A 79 -5.23 -10.43 -8.17
C THR A 79 -4.52 -11.60 -8.83
N GLU A 80 -4.27 -12.63 -8.05
CA GLU A 80 -3.68 -13.89 -8.47
C GLU A 80 -4.71 -15.01 -8.23
N ILE A 81 -4.87 -15.88 -9.22
CA ILE A 81 -5.74 -17.06 -9.16
C ILE A 81 -4.90 -18.29 -9.44
N LEU A 82 -5.02 -19.29 -8.58
CA LEU A 82 -4.46 -20.63 -8.77
C LEU A 82 -5.59 -21.63 -8.93
N GLY A 83 -5.46 -22.51 -9.92
CA GLY A 83 -6.44 -23.55 -10.23
C GLY A 83 -7.76 -23.04 -10.80
N GLY A 84 -8.58 -23.99 -11.21
CA GLY A 84 -9.90 -23.78 -11.80
C GLY A 84 -9.85 -23.36 -13.26
N HIS A 85 -11.03 -23.30 -13.87
CA HIS A 85 -11.17 -22.74 -15.22
C HIS A 85 -11.03 -21.22 -15.21
N LYS A 86 -10.76 -20.64 -16.39
CA LYS A 86 -10.46 -19.20 -16.58
C LYS A 86 -11.49 -18.29 -15.89
N TRP A 87 -11.11 -17.79 -14.71
CA TRP A 87 -11.74 -16.67 -14.00
C TRP A 87 -10.63 -15.70 -13.62
N LEU A 88 -10.83 -14.41 -13.91
CA LEU A 88 -9.81 -13.38 -13.70
C LEU A 88 -9.73 -12.89 -12.24
N GLY A 89 -10.55 -13.45 -11.34
CA GLY A 89 -10.61 -12.99 -9.95
C GLY A 89 -11.30 -11.64 -9.79
N GLU A 90 -12.02 -11.17 -10.82
CA GLU A 90 -12.83 -9.96 -10.76
C GLU A 90 -14.05 -10.22 -9.89
N VAL A 91 -14.22 -9.36 -8.88
CA VAL A 91 -15.34 -9.41 -7.95
C VAL A 91 -15.56 -8.01 -7.36
N SER A 92 -16.82 -7.56 -7.33
CA SER A 92 -17.21 -6.32 -6.68
C SER A 92 -16.90 -6.32 -5.19
N LEU A 93 -16.55 -5.17 -4.63
CA LEU A 93 -16.38 -4.98 -3.18
C LEU A 93 -17.63 -4.37 -2.51
N PHE A 94 -18.69 -4.10 -3.29
CA PHE A 94 -19.88 -3.36 -2.84
C PHE A 94 -21.16 -4.19 -2.84
N LYS A 95 -21.21 -5.26 -3.63
CA LYS A 95 -22.39 -6.09 -3.82
C LYS A 95 -21.98 -7.55 -3.96
N ASN A 96 -22.92 -8.45 -3.72
CA ASN A 96 -22.74 -9.86 -4.01
C ASN A 96 -22.50 -10.04 -5.51
N ASP A 97 -21.34 -10.59 -5.85
CA ASP A 97 -20.86 -10.85 -7.21
C ASP A 97 -20.26 -12.26 -7.29
N SER A 98 -20.87 -13.18 -6.52
CA SER A 98 -20.31 -14.50 -6.24
C SER A 98 -20.53 -15.53 -7.34
N VAL A 99 -21.31 -15.22 -8.39
CA VAL A 99 -21.70 -16.18 -9.44
C VAL A 99 -20.47 -16.75 -10.15
N ALA A 100 -19.56 -15.88 -10.61
CA ALA A 100 -18.35 -16.31 -11.29
C ALA A 100 -17.41 -17.07 -10.34
N PHE A 101 -17.27 -16.60 -9.09
CA PHE A 101 -16.51 -17.27 -8.05
C PHE A 101 -17.02 -18.69 -7.76
N ARG A 102 -18.33 -18.89 -7.58
CA ARG A 102 -18.92 -20.21 -7.33
C ARG A 102 -18.73 -21.18 -8.49
N LYS A 103 -18.81 -20.67 -9.73
CA LYS A 103 -18.51 -21.44 -10.94
C LYS A 103 -17.03 -21.86 -10.95
N TRP A 104 -16.12 -20.93 -10.65
CA TRP A 104 -14.69 -21.22 -10.51
C TRP A 104 -14.44 -22.28 -9.42
N GLN A 105 -15.03 -22.13 -8.23
CA GLN A 105 -14.90 -23.09 -7.13
C GLN A 105 -15.35 -24.50 -7.51
N THR A 106 -16.45 -24.63 -8.23
CA THR A 106 -16.97 -25.94 -8.67
C THR A 106 -16.00 -26.63 -9.61
N SER A 107 -15.31 -25.85 -10.44
CA SER A 107 -14.36 -26.34 -11.44
C SER A 107 -13.02 -26.83 -10.86
N LEU A 108 -12.73 -26.54 -9.59
CA LEU A 108 -11.51 -26.97 -8.90
C LEU A 108 -11.42 -28.49 -8.73
N LYS A 109 -12.56 -29.20 -8.81
CA LYS A 109 -12.60 -30.66 -8.76
C LYS A 109 -11.93 -31.28 -9.99
N ASP A 110 -12.05 -30.62 -11.14
CA ASP A 110 -11.55 -31.11 -12.42
C ASP A 110 -10.18 -30.52 -12.75
N VAL A 111 -9.93 -29.27 -12.34
CA VAL A 111 -8.70 -28.53 -12.62
C VAL A 111 -8.14 -27.92 -11.32
N PRO A 112 -7.62 -28.72 -10.39
CA PRO A 112 -6.93 -28.19 -9.21
C PRO A 112 -5.51 -27.71 -9.55
N ASP A 113 -4.96 -26.88 -8.68
CA ASP A 113 -3.56 -26.45 -8.68
C ASP A 113 -2.95 -26.63 -7.28
N ILE A 114 -1.63 -26.49 -7.17
CA ILE A 114 -0.90 -26.63 -5.92
C ILE A 114 -1.08 -25.36 -5.08
N VAL A 115 -1.82 -25.45 -3.98
CA VAL A 115 -2.08 -24.33 -3.06
C VAL A 115 -1.03 -24.24 -1.97
N SER A 116 -0.57 -25.39 -1.46
CA SER A 116 0.53 -25.44 -0.48
C SER A 116 1.33 -26.72 -0.64
N TYR A 117 2.61 -26.67 -0.26
CA TYR A 117 3.54 -27.78 -0.40
C TYR A 117 4.74 -27.60 0.53
N SER A 118 5.38 -28.72 0.87
CA SER A 118 6.68 -28.73 1.54
C SER A 118 7.79 -28.94 0.52
N LEU A 119 8.84 -28.12 0.58
CA LEU A 119 10.02 -28.27 -0.27
C LEU A 119 11.07 -29.15 0.40
N PHE A 120 11.72 -29.99 -0.41
CA PHE A 120 12.84 -30.81 0.00
C PHE A 120 14.10 -30.40 -0.78
N PRO A 121 15.27 -30.25 -0.14
CA PRO A 121 16.48 -29.80 -0.83
C PRO A 121 16.93 -30.77 -1.93
N LEU A 122 17.23 -30.24 -3.12
CA LEU A 122 17.58 -31.06 -4.29
C LEU A 122 18.78 -32.00 -4.05
N HIS A 123 19.79 -31.56 -3.29
CA HIS A 123 21.00 -32.34 -3.06
C HIS A 123 20.74 -33.65 -2.29
N GLU A 124 19.68 -33.71 -1.48
CA GLU A 124 19.32 -34.91 -0.72
C GLU A 124 18.82 -36.05 -1.63
N LEU A 125 18.36 -35.74 -2.85
CA LEU A 125 17.97 -36.73 -3.85
C LEU A 125 19.18 -37.37 -4.57
N ILE A 126 20.40 -36.89 -4.31
CA ILE A 126 21.60 -37.30 -5.06
C ILE A 126 22.37 -38.38 -4.27
N PRO A 127 22.53 -39.60 -4.82
CA PRO A 127 23.25 -40.67 -4.12
C PRO A 127 24.77 -40.44 -4.06
N ASN A 128 25.36 -39.90 -5.12
CA ASN A 128 26.81 -39.67 -5.17
C ASN A 128 27.22 -38.55 -4.20
N PRO A 129 28.10 -38.81 -3.22
CA PRO A 129 28.42 -37.85 -2.16
C PRO A 129 29.15 -36.61 -2.66
N VAL A 130 30.00 -36.75 -3.69
CA VAL A 130 30.73 -35.63 -4.29
C VAL A 130 29.77 -34.70 -5.03
N VAL A 131 28.90 -35.27 -5.86
CA VAL A 131 27.89 -34.49 -6.60
C VAL A 131 26.89 -33.84 -5.64
N ARG A 132 26.46 -34.56 -4.59
CA ARG A 132 25.61 -34.03 -3.51
C ARG A 132 26.23 -32.80 -2.86
N GLY A 133 27.50 -32.89 -2.45
CA GLY A 133 28.23 -31.79 -1.84
C GLY A 133 28.32 -30.57 -2.75
N ASN A 134 28.61 -30.78 -4.03
CA ASN A 134 28.70 -29.72 -5.02
C ASN A 134 27.34 -29.03 -5.22
N VAL A 135 26.25 -29.78 -5.44
CA VAL A 135 24.90 -29.21 -5.61
C VAL A 135 24.46 -28.45 -4.37
N LYS A 136 24.74 -28.98 -3.16
CA LYS A 136 24.45 -28.25 -1.91
C LYS A 136 25.15 -26.90 -1.87
N SER A 137 26.44 -26.87 -2.22
CA SER A 137 27.22 -25.63 -2.26
C SER A 137 26.67 -24.64 -3.28
N THR A 138 26.44 -25.09 -4.52
CA THR A 138 25.92 -24.25 -5.62
C THR A 138 24.56 -23.65 -5.29
N VAL A 139 23.62 -24.45 -4.76
CA VAL A 139 22.29 -23.94 -4.37
C VAL A 139 22.40 -22.91 -3.24
N ASN A 140 23.23 -23.18 -2.22
CA ASN A 140 23.44 -22.21 -1.14
C ASN A 140 24.07 -20.91 -1.63
N GLN A 141 25.00 -20.98 -2.58
CA GLN A 141 25.59 -19.81 -3.20
C GLN A 141 24.53 -19.01 -3.97
N TYR A 142 23.74 -19.68 -4.82
CA TYR A 142 22.64 -19.05 -5.54
C TYR A 142 21.66 -18.33 -4.61
N LEU A 143 21.26 -18.97 -3.49
CA LEU A 143 20.35 -18.36 -2.52
C LEU A 143 20.95 -17.10 -1.87
N LYS A 144 22.26 -17.09 -1.58
CA LYS A 144 22.95 -15.92 -1.01
C LYS A 144 23.05 -14.77 -2.02
N GLU A 145 23.39 -15.09 -3.27
CA GLU A 145 23.53 -14.11 -4.35
C GLU A 145 22.19 -13.46 -4.71
N ASN A 146 21.08 -14.18 -4.55
CA ASN A 146 19.73 -13.69 -4.83
C ASN A 146 18.97 -13.22 -3.57
N ALA A 147 19.65 -13.12 -2.43
CA ALA A 147 19.02 -12.67 -1.20
C ALA A 147 18.61 -11.19 -1.31
N ILE A 148 17.36 -10.88 -0.99
CA ILE A 148 16.88 -9.50 -0.95
C ILE A 148 17.48 -8.81 0.29
N PRO A 149 18.21 -7.69 0.14
CA PRO A 149 18.81 -7.01 1.27
C PRO A 149 17.74 -6.47 2.22
N LYS A 150 18.06 -6.42 3.52
CA LYS A 150 17.17 -5.81 4.50
C LYS A 150 17.03 -4.32 4.18
N VAL A 151 15.78 -3.85 4.13
CA VAL A 151 15.48 -2.43 4.06
C VAL A 151 15.97 -1.79 5.37
N GLY A 152 16.67 -0.65 5.25
CA GLY A 152 17.16 0.11 6.40
C GLY A 152 16.04 0.63 7.31
N PRO A 153 16.39 1.20 8.47
CA PRO A 153 15.42 1.69 9.43
C PRO A 153 14.51 2.76 8.80
N PRO A 154 13.24 2.85 9.23
CA PRO A 154 12.34 3.89 8.76
C PRO A 154 12.91 5.29 9.05
N LYS A 155 12.61 6.24 8.16
CA LYS A 155 13.01 7.64 8.35
C LYS A 155 12.31 8.21 9.59
N GLN A 156 13.05 8.94 10.41
CA GLN A 156 12.53 9.55 11.63
C GLN A 156 12.12 11.00 11.33
N CYS A 157 10.83 11.31 11.42
CA CYS A 157 10.29 12.66 11.17
C CYS A 157 9.85 13.41 12.45
N PHE A 158 10.36 12.96 13.60
CA PHE A 158 9.99 13.52 14.90
C PHE A 158 10.35 15.01 14.99
N GLY A 159 9.43 15.82 15.55
CA GLY A 159 9.63 17.26 15.74
C GLY A 159 9.45 18.13 14.49
N GLN A 160 9.10 17.54 13.33
CA GLN A 160 8.76 18.31 12.13
C GLN A 160 7.28 18.75 12.17
N PRO A 161 6.96 20.04 11.92
CA PRO A 161 5.58 20.49 11.89
C PRO A 161 4.80 19.84 10.73
N ASN A 162 3.53 19.51 10.98
CA ASN A 162 2.62 18.89 10.01
C ASN A 162 3.03 17.47 9.52
N LEU A 163 3.93 16.76 10.19
CA LEU A 163 4.29 15.37 9.86
C LEU A 163 3.88 14.40 10.97
N SER A 164 3.38 13.23 10.57
CA SER A 164 3.15 12.09 11.44
C SER A 164 4.45 11.32 11.71
N ALA A 165 4.38 10.32 12.60
CA ALA A 165 5.49 9.41 12.88
C ALA A 165 5.97 8.66 11.62
N ASP A 166 5.07 8.37 10.68
CA ASP A 166 5.36 7.74 9.39
C ASP A 166 5.81 8.74 8.31
N CYS A 167 6.19 9.96 8.71
CA CYS A 167 6.60 11.03 7.81
C CYS A 167 5.51 11.50 6.82
N CYS A 168 4.23 11.27 7.14
CA CYS A 168 3.13 11.68 6.28
C CYS A 168 2.57 13.05 6.67
N PRO A 169 2.15 13.89 5.71
CA PRO A 169 1.46 15.14 6.01
C PRO A 169 0.18 14.89 6.82
N GLN A 170 0.00 15.61 7.93
CA GLN A 170 -1.23 15.54 8.72
C GLN A 170 -2.36 16.36 8.10
N ASN A 171 -2.02 17.54 7.55
CA ASN A 171 -2.94 18.40 6.83
C ASN A 171 -2.45 18.59 5.41
N PRO A 172 -3.33 18.44 4.39
CA PRO A 172 -2.99 18.71 3.01
C PRO A 172 -2.70 20.21 2.80
N MET A 173 -2.04 20.53 1.68
CA MET A 173 -1.82 21.91 1.21
C MET A 173 -1.06 22.83 2.18
N ARG A 174 -0.33 22.28 3.16
CA ARG A 174 0.57 23.06 4.02
C ARG A 174 2.01 23.02 3.52
N GLY A 175 2.68 24.17 3.59
CA GLY A 175 4.09 24.33 3.23
C GLY A 175 4.85 25.17 4.23
N ARG A 176 6.19 25.19 4.10
CA ARG A 176 7.06 26.07 4.89
C ARG A 176 7.38 27.33 4.09
N LEU A 177 6.88 28.46 4.56
CA LEU A 177 7.26 29.76 4.02
C LEU A 177 8.59 30.22 4.65
N ARG A 178 9.57 30.58 3.82
CA ARG A 178 10.80 31.26 4.25
C ARG A 178 10.81 32.66 3.68
N VAL A 179 10.59 33.64 4.54
CA VAL A 179 10.67 35.06 4.17
C VAL A 179 12.12 35.50 4.30
N LYS A 180 12.68 36.12 3.26
CA LYS A 180 13.99 36.77 3.29
C LYS A 180 13.76 38.26 3.16
N VAL A 181 14.20 39.04 4.15
CA VAL A 181 14.19 40.50 4.07
C VAL A 181 15.30 40.94 3.11
N ILE A 182 14.93 41.64 2.04
CA ILE A 182 15.84 42.06 0.97
C ILE A 182 16.27 43.53 1.08
N LYS A 183 15.52 44.36 1.82
CA LYS A 183 15.82 45.77 2.08
C LYS A 183 15.06 46.26 3.32
N GLY A 184 15.68 47.14 4.10
CA GLY A 184 15.02 47.93 5.15
C GLY A 184 15.34 49.41 4.94
N ALA A 185 14.41 50.30 5.28
CA ALA A 185 14.57 51.75 5.18
C ALA A 185 14.21 52.42 6.52
N GLY A 186 14.82 53.58 6.82
CA GLY A 186 14.52 54.37 8.02
C GLY A 186 15.48 54.19 9.20
N TRP A 187 16.80 54.28 8.98
CA TRP A 187 17.77 54.42 10.07
C TRP A 187 17.87 55.90 10.44
N GLY A 188 17.04 56.34 11.37
CA GLY A 188 17.08 57.67 12.00
C GLY A 188 16.94 57.55 13.53
N PRO A 189 17.43 58.53 14.31
CA PRO A 189 17.60 58.40 15.77
C PRO A 189 16.31 58.52 16.60
N SER A 190 15.13 58.20 16.06
CA SER A 190 13.88 58.15 16.81
C SER A 190 13.34 56.72 16.84
N GLU A 191 13.01 56.25 18.05
CA GLU A 191 12.36 54.97 18.31
C GLU A 191 11.17 54.73 17.36
N GLU A 192 11.05 53.48 16.89
CA GLU A 192 10.02 52.93 15.98
C GLU A 192 10.28 53.02 14.47
N ALA A 193 11.33 52.33 14.02
CA ALA A 193 11.42 51.86 12.64
C ALA A 193 10.31 50.81 12.36
N ARG A 194 9.19 51.24 11.76
CA ARG A 194 8.11 50.34 11.33
C ARG A 194 8.49 49.65 10.02
N THR A 195 8.68 48.33 10.08
CA THR A 195 8.85 47.50 8.89
C THR A 195 7.48 47.02 8.42
N LEU A 196 6.95 47.59 7.34
CA LEU A 196 5.74 47.08 6.68
C LEU A 196 6.16 46.04 5.64
N CYS A 197 5.91 44.76 5.95
CA CYS A 197 6.09 43.65 5.01
C CYS A 197 4.72 43.08 4.66
N GLU A 198 4.25 43.30 3.43
CA GLU A 198 3.09 42.60 2.89
C GLU A 198 3.56 41.30 2.21
N VAL A 199 3.04 40.17 2.68
CA VAL A 199 3.39 38.85 2.16
C VAL A 199 2.18 38.28 1.44
N GLN A 200 2.19 38.36 0.11
CA GLN A 200 1.16 37.75 -0.72
C GLN A 200 1.50 36.28 -0.98
N LEU A 201 0.67 35.38 -0.44
CA LEU A 201 0.78 33.94 -0.67
C LEU A 201 -0.11 33.55 -1.86
N GLU A 202 0.50 33.14 -2.97
CA GLU A 202 -0.23 32.49 -4.05
C GLU A 202 -0.22 30.95 -3.86
N PRO A 203 -1.31 30.25 -4.21
CA PRO A 203 -1.28 28.80 -4.25
C PRO A 203 -0.24 28.35 -5.29
N TRP A 204 0.47 27.24 -5.03
CA TRP A 204 1.44 26.60 -5.96
C TRP A 204 2.86 27.22 -6.03
N GLY A 205 3.40 27.67 -4.90
CA GLY A 205 4.87 27.79 -4.74
C GLY A 205 5.52 28.96 -5.48
N LYS A 206 4.74 29.86 -6.07
CA LYS A 206 5.23 31.17 -6.51
C LYS A 206 4.92 32.21 -5.44
N SER A 207 5.93 32.53 -4.62
CA SER A 207 5.88 33.73 -3.80
C SER A 207 6.42 34.89 -4.63
N SER A 208 5.61 35.92 -4.88
CA SER A 208 6.14 37.22 -5.27
C SER A 208 5.97 38.18 -4.10
N SER A 209 7.07 38.76 -3.65
CA SER A 209 7.07 39.79 -2.60
C SER A 209 7.32 41.15 -3.27
N LYS A 210 6.35 42.06 -3.18
CA LYS A 210 6.57 43.49 -3.45
C LYS A 210 6.63 44.22 -2.12
N CYS A 211 7.77 44.81 -1.82
CA CYS A 211 7.92 45.79 -0.74
C CYS A 211 7.85 47.18 -1.39
N GLY A 212 6.86 47.98 -1.00
CA GLY A 212 6.73 49.40 -1.37
C GLY A 212 7.30 50.29 -0.28
#